data_AF-A0A8T8KA58-F1
#
_entry.id   AF-A0A8T8KA58-F1
#
_cell.length_a   1.000
_cell.length_b   1.000
_cell.length_c   1.000
_cell.angle_alpha   90.00
_cell.angle_beta   90.00
_cell.angle_gamma   90.00
#
_symmetry.space_group_name_H-M   'P 1'
#
loop_
_entity.id
_entity.type
_entity.pdbx_description
1 polymer ?
#
loop_
_entity_poly.entity_id
_entity_poly.type
_entity_poly.pdbx_seq_one_letter_code
_entity_poly.pdbx_strand_id
1 'polypeptide(L)'
;MEKRYPRILFRKRLKELRKDVDSIGQLTINAHKNAVNTFANYDKKKVEEVIATTQEIDEMVFNLERKCISVIAAEQPVAGDLRFIEACIKVGSHLKRIGHLAANIANASEYIKDETIPHKPQEDLKHMADFVQMMLSKGIYAFLDQNMDMARELRHDDDKVDDLFDQSLEHITSSMFKDKDSISYLVHLLFVARYMERVADRAVSIGDRTIFMITCEKP
;
A
#
# COMPACT_ATOMS: atom_id res chain seq x y z
N MET A 1 26.83 -33.34 -14.65
CA MET A 1 26.71 -32.21 -13.71
C MET A 1 26.88 -30.92 -14.49
N GLU A 2 25.79 -30.20 -14.76
CA GLU A 2 25.87 -28.88 -15.41
C GLU A 2 26.75 -27.94 -14.59
N LYS A 3 27.71 -27.29 -15.24
CA LYS A 3 28.50 -26.21 -14.63
C LYS A 3 27.55 -25.05 -14.29
N ARG A 4 26.98 -25.04 -13.07
CA ARG A 4 26.25 -23.89 -12.54
C ARG A 4 27.26 -22.80 -12.23
N TYR A 5 27.31 -21.77 -13.07
CA TYR A 5 28.06 -20.55 -12.80
C TYR A 5 27.42 -19.84 -11.59
N PRO A 6 28.07 -19.78 -10.41
CA PRO A 6 27.45 -19.29 -9.18
C PRO A 6 26.86 -17.88 -9.31
N ARG A 7 27.55 -16.99 -10.03
CA ARG A 7 27.07 -15.63 -10.32
C ARG A 7 25.77 -15.59 -11.13
N ILE A 8 25.57 -16.51 -12.08
CA ILE A 8 24.34 -16.57 -12.89
C ILE A 8 23.16 -16.98 -12.01
N LEU A 9 23.37 -17.97 -11.13
CA LEU A 9 22.34 -18.44 -10.20
C LEU A 9 21.96 -17.34 -9.20
N PHE A 10 22.95 -16.64 -8.63
CA PHE A 10 22.70 -15.52 -7.72
C PHE A 10 21.89 -14.40 -8.39
N ARG A 11 22.29 -13.97 -9.59
CA ARG A 11 21.53 -12.96 -10.36
C ARG A 11 20.11 -13.42 -10.68
N LYS A 12 19.90 -14.72 -10.94
CA LYS A 12 18.55 -15.29 -11.12
C LYS A 12 17.72 -15.16 -9.84
N ARG A 13 18.28 -15.49 -8.67
CA ARG A 13 17.60 -15.34 -7.38
C ARG A 13 17.20 -13.90 -7.09
N LEU A 14 18.06 -12.92 -7.36
CA LEU A 14 17.70 -11.50 -7.20
C LEU A 14 16.55 -11.07 -8.14
N LYS A 15 16.53 -11.58 -9.38
CA LYS A 15 15.41 -11.35 -10.31
C LYS A 15 14.11 -11.99 -9.81
N GLU A 16 14.18 -13.16 -9.19
CA GLU A 16 13.03 -13.81 -8.58
C GLU A 16 12.48 -12.99 -7.41
N LEU A 17 13.33 -12.45 -6.52
CA LEU A 17 12.90 -11.54 -5.46
C LEU A 17 12.20 -10.30 -6.01
N ARG A 18 12.73 -9.70 -7.09
CA ARG A 18 12.07 -8.55 -7.76
C ARG A 18 10.68 -8.91 -8.28
N LYS A 19 10.54 -10.09 -8.92
CA LYS A 19 9.24 -10.59 -9.42
C LYS A 19 8.25 -10.90 -8.30
N ASP A 20 8.73 -11.40 -7.17
CA ASP A 20 7.89 -11.63 -6.01
C ASP A 20 7.36 -10.28 -5.48
N VAL A 21 8.20 -9.25 -5.35
CA VAL A 21 7.75 -7.90 -4.95
C VAL A 21 6.75 -7.31 -5.94
N ASP A 22 6.99 -7.46 -7.26
CA ASP A 22 6.07 -6.99 -8.30
C ASP A 22 4.70 -7.66 -8.17
N SER A 23 4.66 -8.99 -8.06
CA SER A 23 3.42 -9.75 -7.86
C SER A 23 2.65 -9.30 -6.61
N ILE A 24 3.35 -9.14 -5.48
CA ILE A 24 2.73 -8.65 -4.23
C ILE A 24 2.22 -7.22 -4.42
N GLY A 25 3.01 -6.37 -5.08
CA GLY A 25 2.65 -4.98 -5.35
C GLY A 25 1.38 -4.87 -6.18
N GLN A 26 1.28 -5.60 -7.28
CA GLN A 26 0.07 -5.63 -8.13
C GLN A 26 -1.15 -6.14 -7.36
N LEU A 27 -0.99 -7.19 -6.56
CA LEU A 27 -2.06 -7.71 -5.72
C LEU A 27 -2.53 -6.68 -4.69
N THR A 28 -1.59 -5.95 -4.08
CA THR A 28 -1.86 -4.89 -3.11
C THR A 28 -2.59 -3.69 -3.74
N ILE A 29 -2.17 -3.27 -4.94
CA ILE A 29 -2.84 -2.23 -5.74
C ILE A 29 -4.29 -2.61 -6.01
N ASN A 30 -4.53 -3.85 -6.42
CA ASN A 30 -5.87 -4.36 -6.69
C ASN A 30 -6.72 -4.49 -5.42
N ALA A 31 -6.13 -4.97 -4.32
CA ALA A 31 -6.81 -5.08 -3.03
C ALA A 31 -7.29 -3.72 -2.53
N HIS A 32 -6.45 -2.68 -2.59
CA HIS A 32 -6.84 -1.31 -2.23
C HIS A 32 -7.98 -0.80 -3.12
N LYS A 33 -7.85 -0.92 -4.45
CA LYS A 33 -8.89 -0.51 -5.40
C LYS A 33 -10.22 -1.21 -5.13
N ASN A 34 -10.19 -2.52 -4.89
CA ASN A 34 -11.38 -3.30 -4.57
C ASN A 34 -11.99 -2.89 -3.23
N ALA A 35 -11.18 -2.62 -2.22
CA ALA A 35 -11.66 -2.12 -0.93
C ALA A 35 -12.41 -0.80 -1.05
N VAL A 36 -11.87 0.16 -1.81
CA VAL A 36 -12.53 1.45 -2.08
C VAL A 36 -13.85 1.25 -2.82
N ASN A 37 -13.87 0.38 -3.84
CA ASN A 37 -15.08 0.08 -4.59
C ASN A 37 -16.17 -0.58 -3.72
N THR A 38 -15.76 -1.49 -2.83
CA THR A 38 -16.65 -2.15 -1.86
C THR A 38 -17.16 -1.17 -0.81
N PHE A 39 -16.33 -0.22 -0.39
CA PHE A 39 -16.77 0.87 0.49
C PHE A 39 -17.85 1.74 -0.16
N ALA A 40 -17.68 2.09 -1.45
CA ALA A 40 -18.68 2.86 -2.18
C ALA A 40 -19.95 2.05 -2.53
N ASN A 41 -19.83 0.73 -2.69
CA ASN A 41 -20.92 -0.16 -3.09
C ASN A 41 -20.88 -1.44 -2.26
N TYR A 42 -21.48 -1.39 -1.07
CA TYR A 42 -21.44 -2.50 -0.12
C TYR A 42 -21.89 -3.82 -0.78
N ASP A 43 -21.02 -4.82 -0.69
CA ASP A 43 -21.30 -6.20 -1.05
C ASP A 43 -20.50 -7.10 -0.11
N LYS A 44 -21.22 -7.85 0.73
CA LYS A 44 -20.61 -8.75 1.72
C LYS A 44 -19.59 -9.71 1.08
N LYS A 45 -19.87 -10.22 -0.12
CA LYS A 45 -18.94 -11.13 -0.80
C LYS A 45 -17.65 -10.43 -1.19
N LYS A 46 -17.73 -9.17 -1.66
CA LYS A 46 -16.55 -8.39 -1.99
C LYS A 46 -15.73 -8.01 -0.76
N VAL A 47 -16.37 -7.82 0.40
CA VAL A 47 -15.65 -7.65 1.67
C VAL A 47 -14.84 -8.90 2.00
N GLU A 48 -15.47 -10.08 1.92
CA GLU A 48 -14.82 -11.37 2.16
C GLU A 48 -13.66 -11.61 1.16
N GLU A 49 -13.84 -11.26 -0.11
CA GLU A 49 -12.80 -11.33 -1.15
C GLU A 49 -11.58 -10.44 -0.82
N VAL A 50 -11.80 -9.19 -0.42
CA VAL A 50 -10.70 -8.27 -0.03
C VAL A 50 -9.93 -8.82 1.18
N ILE A 51 -10.62 -9.39 2.16
CA ILE A 51 -9.99 -10.01 3.33
C ILE A 51 -9.16 -11.23 2.92
N ALA A 52 -9.70 -12.08 2.05
CA ALA A 52 -8.98 -13.26 1.54
C ALA A 52 -7.71 -12.84 0.77
N THR A 53 -7.80 -11.84 -0.11
CA THR A 53 -6.63 -11.28 -0.81
C THR A 53 -5.59 -10.74 0.16
N THR A 54 -6.03 -10.13 1.27
CA THR A 54 -5.10 -9.62 2.30
C THR A 54 -4.34 -10.75 3.00
N GLN A 55 -4.98 -11.89 3.25
CA GLN A 55 -4.31 -13.08 3.80
C GLN A 55 -3.30 -13.67 2.81
N GLU A 56 -3.62 -13.68 1.52
CA GLU A 56 -2.70 -14.08 0.47
C GLU A 56 -1.45 -13.18 0.43
N ILE A 57 -1.63 -11.85 0.53
CA ILE A 57 -0.52 -10.89 0.62
C ILE A 57 0.37 -11.20 1.83
N ASP A 58 -0.20 -11.48 3.00
CA ASP A 58 0.57 -11.84 4.20
C ASP A 58 1.46 -13.07 3.97
N GLU A 59 0.90 -14.12 3.36
CA GLU A 59 1.64 -15.35 3.05
C GLU A 59 2.74 -15.12 2.00
N MET A 60 2.45 -14.34 0.95
CA MET A 60 3.44 -14.00 -0.07
C MET A 60 4.59 -13.18 0.51
N VAL A 61 4.30 -12.22 1.39
CA VAL A 61 5.32 -11.42 2.09
C VAL A 61 6.18 -12.30 2.99
N PHE A 62 5.58 -13.21 3.75
CA PHE A 62 6.34 -14.17 4.57
C PHE A 62 7.27 -15.05 3.70
N ASN A 63 6.79 -15.52 2.56
CA ASN A 63 7.59 -16.31 1.62
C ASN A 63 8.73 -15.48 0.99
N LEU A 64 8.48 -14.21 0.64
CA LEU A 64 9.51 -13.28 0.19
C LEU A 64 10.60 -13.10 1.24
N GLU A 65 10.23 -12.86 2.51
CA GLU A 65 11.17 -12.72 3.62
C GLU A 65 12.04 -13.97 3.78
N ARG A 66 11.44 -15.17 3.75
CA ARG A 66 12.17 -16.44 3.80
C ARG A 66 13.17 -16.59 2.65
N LYS A 67 12.76 -16.25 1.42
CA LYS A 67 13.65 -16.28 0.25
C LYS A 67 14.81 -15.30 0.42
N CYS A 68 14.55 -14.08 0.89
CA CYS A 68 15.58 -13.08 1.17
C CYS A 68 16.63 -13.60 2.16
N ILE A 69 16.19 -14.17 3.30
CA ILE A 69 17.09 -14.76 4.31
C ILE A 69 17.90 -15.92 3.71
N SER A 70 17.26 -16.78 2.92
CA SER A 70 17.95 -17.90 2.25
C SER A 70 19.03 -17.42 1.29
N VAL A 71 18.79 -16.33 0.53
CA VAL A 71 19.80 -15.74 -0.36
C VAL A 71 20.97 -15.16 0.45
N ILE A 72 20.70 -14.45 1.54
CA ILE A 72 21.75 -13.90 2.40
C ILE A 72 22.63 -15.01 2.96
N ALA A 73 22.03 -16.05 3.51
CA ALA A 73 22.74 -17.17 4.13
C ALA A 73 23.59 -17.97 3.11
N ALA A 74 23.10 -18.15 1.89
CA ALA A 74 23.77 -18.96 0.88
C ALA A 74 24.89 -18.21 0.14
N GLU A 75 24.73 -16.91 -0.10
CA GLU A 75 25.56 -16.19 -1.09
C GLU A 75 26.35 -15.02 -0.47
N GLN A 76 26.08 -14.65 0.79
CA GLN A 76 26.76 -13.55 1.51
C GLN A 76 26.87 -12.26 0.67
N PRO A 77 25.74 -11.72 0.18
CA PRO A 77 25.72 -10.56 -0.69
C PRO A 77 26.31 -9.32 0.01
N VAL A 78 26.92 -8.43 -0.78
CA VAL A 78 27.59 -7.22 -0.28
C VAL A 78 27.03 -5.97 -0.94
N ALA A 79 27.23 -4.82 -0.27
CA ALA A 79 26.91 -3.49 -0.78
C ALA A 79 25.49 -3.40 -1.39
N GLY A 80 25.37 -3.06 -2.68
CA GLY A 80 24.09 -2.83 -3.34
C GLY A 80 23.18 -4.07 -3.38
N ASP A 81 23.74 -5.26 -3.54
CA ASP A 81 22.93 -6.49 -3.59
C ASP A 81 22.31 -6.78 -2.21
N LEU A 82 23.06 -6.55 -1.12
CA LEU A 82 22.53 -6.67 0.25
C LEU A 82 21.45 -5.62 0.54
N ARG A 83 21.68 -4.36 0.12
CA ARG A 83 20.69 -3.28 0.26
C ARG A 83 19.41 -3.58 -0.50
N PHE A 84 19.50 -4.14 -1.71
CA PHE A 84 18.31 -4.57 -2.46
C PHE A 84 17.52 -5.64 -1.71
N ILE A 85 18.19 -6.67 -1.17
CA ILE A 85 17.52 -7.74 -0.41
C ILE A 85 16.86 -7.20 0.87
N GLU A 86 17.54 -6.32 1.61
CA GLU A 86 16.97 -5.65 2.79
C GLU A 86 15.74 -4.81 2.41
N ALA A 87 15.85 -4.05 1.32
CA ALA A 87 14.74 -3.23 0.84
C ALA A 87 13.54 -4.08 0.40
N CYS A 88 13.75 -5.25 -0.21
CA CYS A 88 12.66 -6.20 -0.51
C CYS A 88 11.88 -6.60 0.75
N ILE A 89 12.58 -6.89 1.86
CA ILE A 89 11.93 -7.23 3.15
C ILE A 89 11.10 -6.05 3.66
N LYS A 90 11.68 -4.85 3.67
CA LYS A 90 10.98 -3.64 4.17
C LYS A 90 9.79 -3.26 3.31
N VAL A 91 9.94 -3.28 1.98
CA VAL A 91 8.86 -3.03 1.03
C VAL A 91 7.76 -4.06 1.17
N GLY A 92 8.10 -5.35 1.29
CA GLY A 92 7.11 -6.41 1.58
C GLY A 92 6.30 -6.11 2.84
N SER A 93 6.95 -5.67 3.92
CA SER A 93 6.27 -5.25 5.16
C SER A 93 5.30 -4.07 4.96
N HIS A 94 5.68 -3.07 4.14
CA HIS A 94 4.81 -1.95 3.81
C HIS A 94 3.61 -2.38 2.95
N LEU A 95 3.81 -3.24 1.95
CA LEU A 95 2.74 -3.82 1.13
C LEU A 95 1.74 -4.61 1.97
N LYS A 96 2.24 -5.43 2.90
CA LYS A 96 1.43 -6.12 3.90
C LYS A 96 0.52 -5.16 4.67
N ARG A 97 1.11 -4.06 5.16
CA ARG A 97 0.37 -3.06 5.92
C ARG A 97 -0.71 -2.36 5.09
N ILE A 98 -0.44 -2.10 3.81
CA ILE A 98 -1.43 -1.55 2.87
C ILE A 98 -2.57 -2.55 2.66
N GLY A 99 -2.28 -3.85 2.51
CA GLY A 99 -3.30 -4.89 2.46
C GLY A 99 -4.21 -4.87 3.70
N HIS A 100 -3.63 -4.77 4.90
CA HIS A 100 -4.42 -4.65 6.14
C HIS A 100 -5.29 -3.39 6.19
N LEU A 101 -4.78 -2.26 5.69
CA LEU A 101 -5.56 -1.02 5.58
C LEU A 101 -6.71 -1.18 4.57
N ALA A 102 -6.49 -1.87 3.45
CA ALA A 102 -7.54 -2.19 2.47
C ALA A 102 -8.64 -3.06 3.10
N ALA A 103 -8.29 -4.09 3.88
CA ALA A 103 -9.27 -4.87 4.62
C ALA A 103 -10.09 -4.02 5.61
N ASN A 104 -9.45 -3.07 6.30
CA ASN A 104 -10.16 -2.15 7.20
C ASN A 104 -11.13 -1.22 6.45
N ILE A 105 -10.75 -0.73 5.26
CA ILE A 105 -11.63 0.08 4.40
C ILE A 105 -12.84 -0.76 3.96
N ALA A 106 -12.61 -2.00 3.52
CA ALA A 106 -13.69 -2.90 3.12
C ALA A 106 -14.63 -3.21 4.29
N ASN A 107 -14.10 -3.49 5.49
CA ASN A 107 -14.93 -3.74 6.68
C ASN A 107 -15.75 -2.51 7.10
N ALA A 108 -15.23 -1.29 6.91
CA ALA A 108 -15.97 -0.06 7.21
C ALA A 108 -17.27 0.06 6.39
N SER A 109 -17.34 -0.57 5.21
CA SER A 109 -18.52 -0.56 4.33
C SER A 109 -19.77 -1.14 5.00
N GLU A 110 -19.63 -2.11 5.90
CA GLU A 110 -20.76 -2.74 6.58
C GLU A 110 -21.52 -1.78 7.50
N TYR A 111 -20.80 -0.80 8.07
CA TYR A 111 -21.35 0.18 9.01
C TYR A 111 -22.07 1.35 8.33
N ILE A 112 -21.95 1.46 7.01
CA ILE A 112 -22.50 2.56 6.22
C ILE A 112 -23.47 2.08 5.12
N LYS A 113 -23.71 0.77 5.02
CA LYS A 113 -24.42 0.14 3.91
C LYS A 113 -25.87 0.60 3.73
N ASP A 114 -26.54 0.99 4.81
CA ASP A 114 -27.94 1.40 4.84
C ASP A 114 -28.08 2.94 4.92
N GLU A 115 -26.97 3.66 4.83
CA GLU A 115 -26.89 5.10 5.07
C GLU A 115 -26.76 5.88 3.76
N THR A 116 -27.32 7.10 3.76
CA THR A 116 -27.13 8.04 2.65
C THR A 116 -25.98 8.98 2.97
N ILE A 117 -24.82 8.71 2.38
CA ILE A 117 -23.62 9.53 2.58
C ILE A 117 -23.87 10.96 2.03
N PRO A 118 -23.53 12.02 2.78
CA PRO A 118 -23.60 13.38 2.27
C PRO A 118 -22.68 13.58 1.06
N HIS A 119 -23.16 14.30 0.04
CA HIS A 119 -22.46 14.46 -1.24
C HIS A 119 -21.00 14.93 -1.12
N LYS A 120 -20.73 15.93 -0.27
CA LYS A 120 -19.39 16.51 -0.13
C LYS A 120 -18.37 15.50 0.44
N PRO A 121 -18.59 14.90 1.63
CA PRO A 121 -17.77 13.80 2.12
C PRO A 121 -17.57 12.65 1.12
N GLN A 122 -18.60 12.28 0.36
CA GLN A 122 -18.48 11.22 -0.65
C GLN A 122 -17.54 11.62 -1.80
N GLU A 123 -17.65 12.85 -2.29
CA GLU A 123 -16.79 13.43 -3.33
C GLU A 123 -15.33 13.49 -2.87
N ASP A 124 -15.09 13.98 -1.64
CA ASP A 124 -13.73 14.12 -1.09
C ASP A 124 -13.04 12.76 -0.94
N LEU A 125 -13.74 11.77 -0.35
CA LEU A 125 -13.21 10.41 -0.19
C LEU A 125 -12.89 9.74 -1.53
N LYS A 126 -13.68 10.02 -2.58
CA LYS A 126 -13.42 9.50 -3.92
C LYS A 126 -12.15 10.11 -4.51
N HIS A 127 -11.99 11.43 -4.42
CA HIS A 127 -10.80 12.12 -4.90
C HIS A 127 -9.54 11.66 -4.14
N MET A 128 -9.65 11.53 -2.82
CA MET A 128 -8.58 10.99 -1.98
C MET A 128 -8.20 9.57 -2.41
N ALA A 129 -9.18 8.69 -2.62
CA ALA A 129 -8.93 7.32 -3.05
C ALA A 129 -8.21 7.23 -4.40
N ASP A 130 -8.63 8.03 -5.39
CA ASP A 130 -8.02 8.06 -6.72
C ASP A 130 -6.55 8.50 -6.64
N PHE A 131 -6.26 9.52 -5.81
CA PHE A 131 -4.90 10.03 -5.63
C PHE A 131 -4.00 9.04 -4.88
N VAL A 132 -4.51 8.43 -3.80
CA VAL A 132 -3.80 7.38 -3.05
C VAL A 132 -3.50 6.16 -3.93
N GLN A 133 -4.43 5.77 -4.81
CA GLN A 133 -4.24 4.68 -5.76
C GLN A 133 -3.08 4.97 -6.74
N MET A 134 -2.98 6.22 -7.22
CA MET A 134 -1.87 6.67 -8.05
C MET A 134 -0.54 6.63 -7.27
N MET A 135 -0.51 7.17 -6.04
CA MET A 135 0.69 7.18 -5.20
C MET A 135 1.20 5.77 -4.89
N LEU A 136 0.29 4.86 -4.53
CA LEU A 136 0.65 3.46 -4.29
C LEU A 136 1.32 2.82 -5.51
N SER A 137 0.74 3.04 -6.69
CA SER A 137 1.30 2.54 -7.95
C SER A 137 2.68 3.15 -8.20
N LYS A 138 2.83 4.47 -8.05
CA LYS A 138 4.09 5.20 -8.22
C LYS A 138 5.18 4.71 -7.27
N GLY A 139 4.86 4.48 -5.99
CA GLY A 139 5.80 3.95 -5.00
C GLY A 139 6.34 2.57 -5.39
N ILE A 140 5.46 1.67 -5.82
CA ILE A 140 5.85 0.32 -6.27
C ILE A 140 6.72 0.41 -7.53
N TYR A 141 6.33 1.21 -8.53
CA TYR A 141 7.13 1.38 -9.74
C TYR A 141 8.49 2.02 -9.47
N ALA A 142 8.56 3.04 -8.61
CA ALA A 142 9.82 3.65 -8.21
C ALA A 142 10.79 2.60 -7.65
N PHE A 143 10.31 1.68 -6.81
CA PHE A 143 11.12 0.59 -6.29
C PHE A 143 11.54 -0.43 -7.35
N LEU A 144 10.59 -0.87 -8.18
CA LEU A 144 10.82 -1.89 -9.21
C LEU A 144 11.71 -1.42 -10.35
N ASP A 145 11.72 -0.14 -10.68
CA ASP A 145 12.58 0.44 -11.70
C ASP A 145 13.83 1.11 -11.11
N GLN A 146 13.94 1.14 -9.78
CA GLN A 146 14.99 1.88 -9.06
C GLN A 146 15.03 3.36 -9.47
N ASN A 147 13.86 3.94 -9.69
CA ASN A 147 13.71 5.32 -10.12
C ASN A 147 13.69 6.25 -8.90
N MET A 148 14.82 6.91 -8.66
CA MET A 148 15.00 7.82 -7.53
C MET A 148 14.18 9.11 -7.67
N ASP A 149 13.95 9.60 -8.88
CA ASP A 149 13.21 10.84 -9.11
C ASP A 149 11.72 10.63 -8.83
N MET A 150 11.14 9.53 -9.31
CA MET A 150 9.78 9.11 -8.93
C MET A 150 9.64 8.94 -7.42
N ALA A 151 10.66 8.37 -6.75
CA ALA A 151 10.64 8.18 -5.31
C ALA A 151 10.64 9.51 -4.54
N ARG A 152 11.37 10.53 -5.00
CA ARG A 152 11.42 11.85 -4.37
C ARG A 152 10.11 12.61 -4.48
N GLU A 153 9.42 12.47 -5.60
CA GLU A 153 8.14 13.14 -5.83
C GLU A 153 7.03 12.65 -4.88
N LEU A 154 7.14 11.43 -4.33
CA LEU A 154 6.11 10.87 -3.44
C LEU A 154 5.87 11.71 -2.18
N ARG A 155 6.89 12.35 -1.61
CA ARG A 155 6.68 13.24 -0.45
C ARG A 155 5.77 14.43 -0.81
N HIS A 156 6.00 15.01 -1.98
CA HIS A 156 5.17 16.12 -2.46
C HIS A 156 3.75 15.68 -2.86
N ASP A 157 3.61 14.44 -3.32
CA ASP A 157 2.29 13.86 -3.56
C ASP A 157 1.54 13.61 -2.24
N ASP A 158 2.24 13.21 -1.16
CA ASP A 158 1.67 12.99 0.17
C ASP A 158 1.06 14.27 0.76
N ASP A 159 1.72 15.42 0.58
CA ASP A 159 1.19 16.73 1.00
C ASP A 159 -0.24 16.97 0.44
N LYS A 160 -0.52 16.50 -0.78
CA LYS A 160 -1.86 16.62 -1.39
C LYS A 160 -2.88 15.68 -0.77
N VAL A 161 -2.45 14.51 -0.30
CA VAL A 161 -3.33 13.57 0.43
C VAL A 161 -3.66 14.12 1.80
N ASP A 162 -2.70 14.75 2.48
CA ASP A 162 -2.91 15.43 3.75
C ASP A 162 -3.92 16.57 3.60
N ASP A 163 -3.78 17.41 2.57
CA ASP A 163 -4.75 18.47 2.26
C ASP A 163 -6.16 17.92 2.00
N LEU A 164 -6.28 16.79 1.28
CA LEU A 164 -7.55 16.13 1.01
C LEU A 164 -8.15 15.49 2.28
N PHE A 165 -7.31 14.97 3.17
CA PHE A 165 -7.72 14.45 4.46
C PHE A 165 -8.32 15.55 5.33
N ASP A 166 -7.65 16.70 5.42
CA ASP A 166 -8.11 17.85 6.21
C ASP A 166 -9.44 18.40 5.68
N GLN A 167 -9.60 18.50 4.36
CA GLN A 167 -10.87 18.88 3.72
C GLN A 167 -11.99 17.87 4.03
N SER A 168 -11.70 16.57 3.91
CA SER A 168 -12.65 15.51 4.24
C SER A 168 -13.08 15.59 5.70
N LEU A 169 -12.13 15.84 6.62
CA LEU A 169 -12.39 16.01 8.04
C LEU A 169 -13.34 17.20 8.30
N GLU A 170 -13.11 18.34 7.67
CA GLU A 170 -13.97 19.52 7.80
C GLU A 170 -15.41 19.23 7.31
N HIS A 171 -15.56 18.61 6.14
CA HIS A 171 -16.89 18.33 5.59
C HIS A 171 -17.65 17.23 6.35
N ILE A 172 -16.95 16.20 6.84
CA ILE A 172 -17.53 15.14 7.68
C ILE A 172 -18.00 15.73 9.02
N THR A 173 -17.14 16.50 9.70
CA THR A 173 -17.49 17.11 11.00
C THR A 173 -18.64 18.13 10.85
N SER A 174 -18.64 18.92 9.78
CA SER A 174 -19.75 19.80 9.43
C SER A 174 -21.07 19.06 9.23
N SER A 175 -21.02 17.83 8.72
CA SER A 175 -22.20 16.97 8.56
C SER A 175 -22.68 16.42 9.90
N MET A 176 -21.77 16.05 10.81
CA MET A 176 -22.10 15.61 12.18
C MET A 176 -22.84 16.69 12.99
N PHE A 177 -22.51 17.98 12.78
CA PHE A 177 -23.21 19.08 13.45
C PHE A 177 -24.64 19.30 12.96
N LYS A 178 -24.96 18.90 11.72
CA LYS A 178 -26.30 19.07 11.13
C LYS A 178 -27.28 18.00 11.59
N ASP A 179 -26.80 16.77 11.78
CA ASP A 179 -27.61 15.64 12.18
C ASP A 179 -26.84 14.76 13.18
N LYS A 180 -27.32 14.69 14.42
CA LYS A 180 -26.66 13.91 15.47
C LYS A 180 -26.85 12.40 15.30
N ASP A 181 -27.92 11.98 14.65
CA ASP A 181 -28.18 10.55 14.42
C ASP A 181 -27.20 9.99 13.37
N SER A 182 -26.64 10.87 12.52
CA SER A 182 -25.62 10.53 11.53
C SER A 182 -24.20 10.31 12.08
N ILE A 183 -23.94 10.69 13.34
CA ILE A 183 -22.57 10.70 13.90
C ILE A 183 -21.91 9.33 13.81
N SER A 184 -22.65 8.26 14.10
CA SER A 184 -22.10 6.90 14.14
C SER A 184 -21.49 6.49 12.81
N TYR A 185 -22.23 6.63 11.70
CA TYR A 185 -21.72 6.23 10.39
C TYR A 185 -20.66 7.22 9.86
N LEU A 186 -20.79 8.51 10.17
CA LEU A 186 -19.80 9.54 9.78
C LEU A 186 -18.43 9.32 10.43
N VAL A 187 -18.37 8.73 11.63
CA VAL A 187 -17.09 8.31 12.24
C VAL A 187 -16.42 7.23 11.39
N HIS A 188 -17.17 6.31 10.79
CA HIS A 188 -16.60 5.30 9.89
C HIS A 188 -16.05 5.93 8.59
N LEU A 189 -16.66 6.99 8.06
CA LEU A 189 -16.10 7.75 6.94
C LEU A 189 -14.75 8.37 7.32
N LEU A 190 -14.65 8.95 8.52
CA LEU A 190 -13.39 9.52 9.00
C LEU A 190 -12.30 8.46 9.17
N PHE A 191 -12.66 7.27 9.66
CA PHE A 191 -11.71 6.15 9.71
C PHE A 191 -11.23 5.75 8.32
N VAL A 192 -12.10 5.72 7.31
CA VAL A 192 -11.72 5.42 5.94
C VAL A 192 -10.80 6.49 5.36
N ALA A 193 -11.08 7.77 5.55
CA ALA A 193 -10.17 8.86 5.18
C ALA A 193 -8.79 8.66 5.82
N ARG A 194 -8.75 8.35 7.12
CA ARG A 194 -7.50 8.10 7.83
C ARG A 194 -6.77 6.86 7.32
N TYR A 195 -7.49 5.80 6.93
CA TYR A 195 -6.86 4.62 6.35
C TYR A 195 -6.24 4.92 4.99
N MET A 196 -6.87 5.75 4.17
CA MET A 196 -6.32 6.21 2.88
C MET A 196 -5.06 7.05 3.07
N GLU A 197 -5.04 7.98 4.01
CA GLU A 197 -3.82 8.74 4.38
C GLU A 197 -2.69 7.79 4.76
N ARG A 198 -2.98 6.80 5.62
CA ARG A 198 -1.98 5.80 6.02
C ARG A 198 -1.47 4.94 4.87
N VAL A 199 -2.23 4.78 3.79
CA VAL A 199 -1.77 4.08 2.58
C VAL A 199 -0.78 4.95 1.80
N ALA A 200 -1.07 6.25 1.61
CA ALA A 200 -0.15 7.21 0.99
C ALA A 200 1.20 7.27 1.72
N ASP A 201 1.11 7.37 3.03
CA ASP A 201 2.19 7.36 4.00
C ASP A 201 3.08 6.07 3.89
N ARG A 202 2.45 4.92 3.57
CA ARG A 202 3.21 3.69 3.22
C ARG A 202 3.82 3.75 1.83
N ALA A 203 3.18 4.38 0.85
CA ALA A 203 3.75 4.58 -0.48
C ALA A 203 5.01 5.45 -0.44
N VAL A 204 5.00 6.54 0.35
CA VAL A 204 6.21 7.35 0.64
C VAL A 204 7.30 6.49 1.26
N SER A 205 6.95 5.65 2.24
CA SER A 205 7.92 4.75 2.87
C SER A 205 8.57 3.76 1.87
N ILE A 206 7.84 3.31 0.84
CA ILE A 206 8.41 2.49 -0.24
C ILE A 206 9.36 3.32 -1.11
N GLY A 207 9.01 4.57 -1.42
CA GLY A 207 9.89 5.53 -2.10
C GLY A 207 11.20 5.75 -1.33
N ASP A 208 11.11 6.00 -0.02
CA ASP A 208 12.24 6.17 0.87
C ASP A 208 13.18 4.96 0.86
N ARG A 209 12.62 3.73 0.80
CA ARG A 209 13.43 2.50 0.66
C ARG A 209 14.14 2.42 -0.68
N THR A 210 13.54 2.95 -1.75
CA THR A 210 14.18 3.04 -3.07
C THR A 210 15.42 3.95 -3.02
N ILE A 211 15.28 5.14 -2.43
CA ILE A 211 16.38 6.10 -2.29
C ILE A 211 17.50 5.49 -1.44
N PHE A 212 17.17 4.91 -0.29
CA PHE A 212 18.14 4.27 0.59
C PHE A 212 18.87 3.10 -0.09
N MET A 213 18.15 2.26 -0.84
CA MET A 213 18.74 1.14 -1.58
C MET A 213 19.82 1.63 -2.57
N ILE A 214 19.57 2.74 -3.26
CA ILE A 214 20.47 3.31 -4.27
C ILE A 214 21.66 4.01 -3.59
N THR A 215 21.38 4.91 -2.65
CA THR A 215 22.36 5.88 -2.12
C THR A 215 23.03 5.43 -0.82
N CYS A 216 22.37 4.59 -0.02
CA CYS A 216 22.71 4.30 1.37
C CYS A 216 22.59 5.51 2.32
N GLU A 217 21.89 6.57 1.91
CA GLU A 217 21.67 7.78 2.69
C GLU A 217 20.24 7.84 3.23
N LYS A 218 20.03 8.69 4.25
CA LYS A 218 18.68 8.97 4.72
C LYS A 218 17.96 9.81 3.63
N PRO A 219 16.80 9.34 3.13
CA PRO A 219 15.99 10.10 2.18
C PRO A 219 15.33 11.33 2.81
#